data_AF-A0A8B8LJP8-F1
#
_entry.id   AF-A0A8B8LJP8-F1
#
_cell.length_a   1.000
_cell.length_b   1.000
_cell.length_c   1.000
_cell.angle_alpha   90.00
_cell.angle_beta   90.00
_cell.angle_gamma   90.00
#
_symmetry.space_group_name_H-M   'P 1'
#
loop_
_entity.id
_entity.type
_entity.pdbx_description
1 polymer ?
#
loop_
_entity_poly.entity_id
_entity_poly.type
_entity_poly.pdbx_seq_one_letter_code
_entity_poly.pdbx_strand_id
1 'polypeptide(L)'
;MDDKDSNSITIEQILDLLYAAGYVDAVNSDASPSQKIAGGLSWCIAAVINDDNTRCIEESLRLVGCPFSLRSSHVQDLDAEVLFPVIQWLTSHLPSNQEHRVDEVCHVENTIEVDGCETSIKTLSGNLDELNLRKMNVVKQLDNLRERINKEGANSAVQKLVSLMTSLKSNRDSKHLELQAEIGELERKIANDCENENLSDELHHSFSELIEKVNLMKKQLAARLRDIMAVRREIDDLPCQSEFIQYECRLSELYAQIQGKHRQTRKYYATYNALLEIKELMLKETSLLNSIISQFQQAFSSTDGRIKLVHSMEGIVKGSQQKLERVQLGLQEEERIRDDLKDRYATANGEQRRCYSLLKAFQAEFAKNERFRSQNSK
;
A
#
# COMPACT_ATOMS: atom_id res chain seq x y z
N MET A 1 1.30 -53.22 -21.14
CA MET A 1 0.28 -52.74 -20.18
C MET A 1 0.94 -52.79 -18.82
N ASP A 2 1.46 -51.72 -18.24
CA ASP A 2 1.31 -50.29 -18.51
C ASP A 2 2.59 -49.58 -18.03
N ASP A 3 3.38 -49.02 -18.93
CA ASP A 3 4.37 -47.99 -18.58
C ASP A 3 3.64 -46.64 -18.73
N LYS A 4 3.10 -46.15 -17.61
CA LYS A 4 2.70 -44.76 -17.47
C LYS A 4 3.85 -44.02 -16.79
N ASP A 5 4.76 -43.50 -17.61
CA ASP A 5 5.71 -42.46 -17.23
C ASP A 5 4.95 -41.30 -16.57
N SER A 6 4.94 -41.30 -15.23
CA SER A 6 4.46 -40.18 -14.45
C SER A 6 5.61 -39.18 -14.38
N ASN A 7 5.70 -38.33 -15.41
CA ASN A 7 6.55 -37.14 -15.44
C ASN A 7 6.16 -36.21 -14.28
N SER A 8 6.66 -36.48 -13.07
CA SER A 8 6.54 -35.57 -11.95
C SER A 8 7.48 -34.40 -12.20
N ILE A 9 6.91 -33.21 -12.39
CA ILE A 9 7.67 -31.98 -12.59
C ILE A 9 8.54 -31.73 -11.35
N THR A 10 9.85 -31.60 -11.53
CA THR A 10 10.79 -31.35 -10.42
C THR A 10 11.11 -29.86 -10.33
N ILE A 11 11.45 -29.41 -9.11
CA ILE A 11 11.87 -28.02 -8.87
C ILE A 11 13.14 -27.66 -9.67
N GLU A 12 14.00 -28.65 -9.96
CA GLU A 12 15.19 -28.47 -10.79
C GLU A 12 14.82 -28.07 -12.24
N GLN A 13 13.78 -28.69 -12.83
CA GLN A 13 13.31 -28.31 -14.17
C GLN A 13 12.82 -26.86 -14.23
N ILE A 14 12.23 -26.37 -13.13
CA ILE A 14 11.77 -24.98 -13.02
C ILE A 14 12.96 -24.02 -12.93
N LEU A 15 14.01 -24.37 -12.18
CA LEU A 15 15.22 -23.56 -12.07
C LEU A 15 16.01 -23.55 -13.39
N ASP A 16 16.07 -24.67 -14.11
CA ASP A 16 16.68 -24.75 -15.43
C ASP A 16 15.94 -23.88 -16.45
N LEU A 17 14.60 -23.83 -16.40
CA LEU A 17 13.79 -22.93 -17.22
C LEU A 17 14.06 -21.44 -16.92
N LEU A 18 14.25 -21.08 -15.64
CA LEU A 18 14.62 -19.72 -15.25
C LEU A 18 16.04 -19.35 -15.70
N TYR A 19 16.99 -20.29 -15.61
CA TYR A 19 18.34 -20.10 -16.09
C TYR A 19 18.37 -19.91 -17.61
N ALA A 20 17.64 -20.75 -18.36
CA ALA A 20 17.48 -20.62 -19.81
C ALA A 20 16.82 -19.29 -20.21
N ALA A 21 15.97 -18.73 -19.35
CA ALA A 21 15.35 -17.42 -19.53
C ALA A 21 16.31 -16.24 -19.26
N GLY A 22 17.49 -16.48 -18.68
CA GLY A 22 18.52 -15.47 -18.38
C GLY A 22 18.69 -15.11 -16.90
N TYR A 23 18.01 -15.80 -15.98
CA TYR A 23 18.16 -15.56 -14.53
C TYR A 23 19.38 -16.33 -13.97
N VAL A 24 20.53 -15.65 -13.89
CA VAL A 24 21.83 -16.24 -13.49
C VAL A 24 21.83 -16.78 -12.06
N ASP A 25 21.05 -16.16 -11.16
CA ASP A 25 20.99 -16.54 -9.74
C ASP A 25 20.23 -17.86 -9.48
N ALA A 26 19.64 -18.50 -10.50
CA ALA A 26 19.07 -19.84 -10.39
C ALA A 26 20.11 -20.90 -9.95
N VAL A 27 21.38 -20.72 -10.36
CA VAL A 27 22.46 -21.70 -10.14
C VAL A 27 23.26 -21.39 -8.86
N ASN A 28 23.03 -20.23 -8.22
CA ASN A 28 23.82 -19.78 -7.07
C ASN A 28 23.69 -20.73 -5.86
N SER A 29 24.78 -21.32 -5.37
CA SER A 29 24.75 -22.35 -4.31
C SER A 29 24.38 -21.85 -2.92
N ASP A 30 24.40 -20.52 -2.69
CA ASP A 30 24.24 -19.93 -1.35
C ASP A 30 22.77 -19.62 -0.98
N ALA A 31 21.82 -19.74 -1.92
CA ALA A 31 20.39 -19.43 -1.71
C ALA A 31 19.51 -20.70 -1.63
N SER A 32 18.47 -20.68 -0.79
CA SER A 32 17.52 -21.81 -0.70
C SER A 32 16.71 -21.94 -2.01
N PRO A 33 16.21 -23.15 -2.36
CA PRO A 33 15.38 -23.34 -3.56
C PRO A 33 14.16 -22.42 -3.62
N SER A 34 13.52 -22.15 -2.48
CA SER A 34 12.38 -21.23 -2.40
C SER A 34 12.77 -19.78 -2.65
N GLN A 35 13.96 -19.36 -2.18
CA GLN A 35 14.51 -18.02 -2.46
C GLN A 35 14.87 -17.86 -3.94
N LYS A 36 15.45 -18.90 -4.56
CA LYS A 36 15.78 -18.89 -5.99
C LYS A 36 14.54 -18.74 -6.87
N ILE A 37 13.47 -19.47 -6.54
CA ILE A 37 12.21 -19.39 -7.27
C ILE A 37 11.52 -18.05 -7.04
N ALA A 38 11.49 -17.55 -5.80
CA ALA A 38 10.92 -16.24 -5.48
C ALA A 38 11.67 -15.11 -6.21
N GLY A 39 13.02 -15.17 -6.22
CA GLY A 39 13.87 -14.23 -6.95
C GLY A 39 13.67 -14.30 -8.46
N GLY A 40 13.62 -15.51 -9.03
CA GLY A 40 13.36 -15.72 -10.45
C GLY A 40 11.98 -15.23 -10.89
N LEU A 41 10.93 -15.49 -10.10
CA LEU A 41 9.59 -14.95 -10.33
C LEU A 41 9.59 -13.42 -10.29
N SER A 42 10.26 -12.83 -9.29
CA SER A 42 10.38 -11.37 -9.18
C SER A 42 11.12 -10.77 -10.38
N TRP A 43 12.19 -11.42 -10.83
CA TRP A 43 12.96 -11.00 -12.00
C TRP A 43 12.13 -11.07 -13.29
N CYS A 44 11.43 -12.19 -13.53
CA CYS A 44 10.55 -12.33 -14.69
C CYS A 44 9.44 -11.28 -14.69
N ILE A 45 8.83 -11.02 -13.54
CA ILE A 45 7.78 -10.01 -13.39
C ILE A 45 8.34 -8.60 -13.64
N ALA A 46 9.50 -8.27 -13.07
CA ALA A 46 10.15 -6.98 -13.29
C ALA A 46 10.48 -6.78 -14.77
N ALA A 47 10.97 -7.81 -15.45
CA ALA A 47 11.28 -7.78 -16.88
C ALA A 47 10.03 -7.60 -17.78
N VAL A 48 8.85 -8.06 -17.33
CA VAL A 48 7.59 -7.88 -18.08
C VAL A 48 6.93 -6.53 -17.77
N ILE A 49 7.01 -6.03 -16.53
CA ILE A 49 6.36 -4.77 -16.11
C ILE A 49 7.25 -3.54 -16.33
N ASN A 50 8.58 -3.70 -16.46
CA ASN A 50 9.57 -2.62 -16.41
C ASN A 50 9.47 -1.76 -15.13
N ASP A 51 9.15 -2.37 -14.00
CA ASP A 51 8.98 -1.71 -12.69
C ASP A 51 9.72 -2.54 -11.62
N ASP A 52 10.77 -1.97 -11.02
CA ASP A 52 11.62 -2.60 -9.98
C ASP A 52 10.98 -2.64 -8.59
N ASN A 53 9.72 -2.19 -8.45
CA ASN A 53 9.07 -2.09 -7.16
C ASN A 53 8.63 -3.47 -6.63
N THR A 54 9.09 -3.80 -5.42
CA THR A 54 8.79 -4.99 -4.60
C THR A 54 7.31 -5.04 -4.19
N ARG A 55 6.43 -5.32 -5.15
CA ARG A 55 5.01 -5.63 -4.91
C ARG A 55 4.85 -7.11 -4.57
N CYS A 56 3.78 -7.45 -3.86
CA CYS A 56 3.41 -8.84 -3.57
C CYS A 56 3.19 -9.62 -4.87
N ILE A 57 3.77 -10.83 -4.98
CA ILE A 57 3.77 -11.68 -6.20
C ILE A 57 2.34 -11.84 -6.77
N GLU A 58 1.34 -11.98 -5.92
CA GLU A 58 -0.07 -12.16 -6.32
C GLU A 58 -0.69 -10.95 -7.03
N GLU A 59 -0.30 -9.74 -6.63
CA GLU A 59 -0.79 -8.49 -7.22
C GLU A 59 -0.04 -8.21 -8.53
N SER A 60 1.26 -8.51 -8.56
CA SER A 60 2.07 -8.41 -9.77
C SER A 60 1.60 -9.36 -10.87
N LEU A 61 1.25 -10.62 -10.55
CA LEU A 61 0.72 -11.58 -11.54
C LEU A 61 -0.65 -11.16 -12.10
N ARG A 62 -1.50 -10.51 -11.30
CA ARG A 62 -2.77 -9.92 -11.79
C ARG A 62 -2.52 -8.76 -12.74
N LEU A 63 -1.50 -7.94 -12.50
CA LEU A 63 -1.15 -6.83 -13.38
C LEU A 63 -0.59 -7.31 -14.73
N VAL A 64 0.17 -8.41 -14.74
CA VAL A 64 0.70 -9.03 -15.96
C VAL A 64 -0.38 -9.80 -16.74
N GLY A 65 -1.54 -10.07 -16.11
CA GLY A 65 -2.65 -10.79 -16.75
C GLY A 65 -2.43 -12.30 -16.84
N CYS A 66 -1.59 -12.86 -15.96
CA CYS A 66 -1.33 -14.30 -15.93
C CYS A 66 -2.62 -15.06 -15.57
N PRO A 67 -3.04 -16.07 -16.36
CA PRO A 67 -4.28 -16.82 -16.12
C PRO A 67 -4.17 -17.78 -14.92
N PHE A 68 -2.97 -17.98 -14.38
CA PHE A 68 -2.69 -18.92 -13.30
C PHE A 68 -2.61 -18.22 -11.94
N SER A 69 -3.28 -18.77 -10.94
CA SER A 69 -3.33 -18.20 -9.59
C SER A 69 -2.20 -18.73 -8.71
N LEU A 70 -1.15 -17.93 -8.53
CA LEU A 70 -0.07 -18.23 -7.59
C LEU A 70 -0.31 -17.50 -6.26
N ARG A 71 -0.08 -18.17 -5.13
CA ARG A 71 -0.03 -17.55 -3.80
C ARG A 71 1.38 -17.58 -3.24
N SER A 72 1.69 -16.65 -2.34
CA SER A 72 3.01 -16.62 -1.70
C SER A 72 3.32 -17.89 -0.89
N SER A 73 2.31 -18.59 -0.39
CA SER A 73 2.46 -19.88 0.31
C SER A 73 2.99 -20.97 -0.63
N HIS A 74 2.50 -21.04 -1.87
CA HIS A 74 2.92 -22.06 -2.84
C HIS A 74 4.41 -21.94 -3.25
N VAL A 75 4.98 -20.73 -3.17
CA VAL A 75 6.42 -20.47 -3.40
C VAL A 75 7.27 -20.93 -2.21
N GLN A 76 6.75 -20.78 -0.99
CA GLN A 76 7.42 -21.26 0.23
C GLN A 76 7.36 -22.79 0.33
N ASP A 77 6.22 -23.37 -0.04
CA ASP A 77 5.96 -24.82 0.01
C ASP A 77 6.55 -25.59 -1.19
N LEU A 78 7.17 -24.90 -2.16
CA LEU A 78 7.81 -25.48 -3.35
C LEU A 78 6.84 -26.40 -4.15
N ASP A 79 5.63 -25.92 -4.38
CA ASP A 79 4.61 -26.67 -5.14
C ASP A 79 4.89 -26.62 -6.65
N ALA A 80 5.66 -27.60 -7.15
CA ALA A 80 6.12 -27.66 -8.53
C ALA A 80 4.98 -27.71 -9.56
N GLU A 81 3.83 -28.29 -9.21
CA GLU A 81 2.67 -28.42 -10.11
C GLU A 81 2.01 -27.06 -10.40
N VAL A 82 2.02 -26.16 -9.41
CA VAL A 82 1.46 -24.81 -9.54
C VAL A 82 2.50 -23.80 -10.04
N LEU A 83 3.77 -23.98 -9.65
CA LEU A 83 4.87 -23.09 -10.04
C LEU A 83 5.25 -23.20 -11.52
N PHE A 84 5.27 -24.42 -12.06
CA PHE A 84 5.75 -24.66 -13.43
C PHE A 84 4.91 -23.96 -14.52
N PRO A 85 3.56 -24.03 -14.53
CA PRO A 85 2.76 -23.33 -15.52
C PRO A 85 2.91 -21.81 -15.46
N VAL A 86 3.08 -21.25 -14.25
CA VAL A 86 3.27 -19.81 -14.04
C VAL A 86 4.61 -19.35 -14.60
N ILE A 87 5.69 -20.09 -14.30
CA ILE A 87 7.05 -19.75 -14.75
C ILE A 87 7.19 -19.98 -16.26
N GLN A 88 6.66 -21.08 -16.79
CA GLN A 88 6.65 -21.33 -18.23
C GLN A 88 5.90 -20.22 -18.99
N TRP A 89 4.77 -19.77 -18.44
CA TRP A 89 4.02 -18.66 -19.02
C TRP A 89 4.81 -17.35 -18.96
N LEU A 90 5.40 -16.99 -17.82
CA LEU A 90 6.23 -15.79 -17.68
C LEU A 90 7.43 -15.81 -18.62
N THR A 91 8.17 -16.93 -18.69
CA THR A 91 9.31 -17.09 -19.59
C THR A 91 8.93 -16.93 -21.06
N SER A 92 7.75 -17.40 -21.46
CA SER A 92 7.24 -17.21 -22.83
C SER A 92 6.80 -15.78 -23.15
N HIS A 93 6.54 -14.96 -22.13
CA HIS A 93 6.12 -13.56 -22.27
C HIS A 93 7.27 -12.57 -21.99
N LEU A 94 8.49 -13.06 -21.76
CA LEU A 94 9.68 -12.21 -21.67
C LEU A 94 10.03 -11.64 -23.06
N PRO A 95 10.43 -10.35 -23.14
CA PRO A 95 10.97 -9.79 -24.36
C PRO A 95 12.29 -10.50 -24.71
N SER A 96 12.21 -11.47 -25.61
CA SER A 96 13.39 -12.22 -26.08
C SER A 96 14.26 -11.30 -26.94
N ASN A 97 15.46 -10.96 -26.45
CA ASN A 97 16.54 -10.43 -27.28
C ASN A 97 17.04 -11.55 -28.20
N GLN A 98 16.36 -11.72 -29.33
CA GLN A 98 16.71 -12.69 -30.36
C GLN A 98 17.68 -12.03 -31.36
N GLU A 99 18.96 -11.96 -31.01
CA GLU A 99 20.02 -11.75 -32.00
C GLU A 99 20.59 -13.10 -32.47
N HIS A 100 20.56 -13.27 -33.78
CA HIS A 100 20.98 -14.43 -34.56
C HIS A 100 22.44 -14.86 -34.33
N ARG A 101 22.67 -16.18 -34.31
CA ARG A 101 23.57 -17.02 -35.16
C ARG A 101 23.89 -18.30 -34.38
N VAL A 102 23.36 -19.48 -34.71
CA VAL A 102 23.68 -20.41 -35.83
C VAL A 102 25.17 -20.79 -35.90
N ASP A 103 25.38 -22.08 -35.62
CA ASP A 103 26.44 -23.06 -35.93
C ASP A 103 27.80 -22.97 -35.21
N GLU A 104 28.06 -23.90 -34.28
CA GLU A 104 28.65 -25.27 -34.44
C GLU A 104 30.19 -25.22 -34.54
N VAL A 105 30.92 -25.41 -33.42
CA VAL A 105 31.46 -26.67 -32.85
C VAL A 105 32.67 -27.29 -33.59
N CYS A 106 33.85 -27.03 -33.00
CA CYS A 106 34.95 -27.90 -32.55
C CYS A 106 35.74 -28.93 -33.41
N HIS A 107 37.04 -29.00 -33.02
CA HIS A 107 37.98 -30.14 -33.00
C HIS A 107 38.72 -30.51 -34.31
N VAL A 108 39.97 -30.98 -34.38
CA VAL A 108 41.12 -31.23 -33.48
C VAL A 108 42.32 -31.64 -34.36
N GLU A 109 43.55 -31.38 -33.88
CA GLU A 109 44.85 -32.03 -34.20
C GLU A 109 45.52 -31.97 -35.60
N ASN A 110 46.77 -31.46 -35.59
CA ASN A 110 48.04 -32.13 -35.97
C ASN A 110 47.96 -33.18 -37.10
N THR A 111 48.79 -33.18 -38.16
CA THR A 111 50.24 -32.93 -38.26
C THR A 111 50.68 -33.11 -39.72
N ILE A 112 51.76 -32.40 -40.16
CA ILE A 112 52.80 -32.86 -41.11
C ILE A 112 52.37 -32.95 -42.61
N GLU A 113 53.06 -32.43 -43.65
CA GLU A 113 54.49 -32.19 -43.91
C GLU A 113 54.68 -31.17 -45.08
N VAL A 114 55.48 -30.13 -44.82
CA VAL A 114 56.46 -29.46 -45.71
C VAL A 114 56.20 -29.39 -47.24
N ASP A 115 55.48 -28.34 -47.68
CA ASP A 115 55.68 -27.70 -49.00
C ASP A 115 55.36 -26.17 -49.01
N GLY A 116 55.11 -25.56 -47.85
CA GLY A 116 54.69 -24.15 -47.70
C GLY A 116 55.76 -23.17 -47.18
N CYS A 117 57.02 -23.59 -47.08
CA CYS A 117 58.06 -22.81 -46.41
C CYS A 117 58.72 -21.74 -47.30
N GLU A 118 58.74 -21.93 -48.62
CA GLU A 118 59.46 -21.01 -49.53
C GLU A 118 58.64 -19.77 -49.90
N THR A 119 57.30 -19.87 -49.92
CA THR A 119 56.39 -18.74 -50.10
C THR A 119 56.30 -17.86 -48.84
N SER A 120 56.40 -18.47 -47.65
CA SER A 120 56.39 -17.72 -46.38
C SER A 120 57.62 -16.83 -46.20
N ILE A 121 58.80 -17.25 -46.67
CA ILE A 121 60.05 -16.47 -46.56
C ILE A 121 60.02 -15.22 -47.45
N LYS A 122 59.48 -15.31 -48.67
CA LYS A 122 59.31 -14.14 -49.57
C LYS A 122 58.30 -13.13 -49.02
N THR A 123 57.20 -13.61 -48.43
CA THR A 123 56.20 -12.72 -47.82
C THR A 123 56.74 -12.05 -46.54
N LEU A 124 57.58 -12.76 -45.77
CA LEU A 124 58.25 -12.19 -44.59
C LEU A 124 59.33 -11.14 -44.95
N SER A 125 60.07 -11.30 -46.04
CA SER A 125 61.06 -10.29 -46.45
C SER A 125 60.38 -8.99 -46.92
N GLY A 126 59.28 -9.09 -47.68
CA GLY A 126 58.49 -7.92 -48.08
C GLY A 126 57.89 -7.17 -46.88
N ASN A 127 57.39 -7.91 -45.88
CA ASN A 127 56.90 -7.32 -44.64
C ASN A 127 58.02 -6.64 -43.83
N LEU A 128 59.24 -7.19 -43.83
CA LEU A 128 60.39 -6.60 -43.14
C LEU A 128 60.82 -5.26 -43.78
N ASP A 129 60.80 -5.18 -45.11
CA ASP A 129 61.14 -3.95 -45.84
C ASP A 129 60.08 -2.86 -45.63
N GLU A 130 58.79 -3.21 -45.60
CA GLU A 130 57.72 -2.27 -45.27
C GLU A 130 57.81 -1.76 -43.81
N LEU A 131 58.19 -2.63 -42.88
CA LEU A 131 58.38 -2.28 -41.46
C LEU A 131 59.61 -1.36 -41.29
N ASN A 132 60.68 -1.60 -42.05
CA ASN A 132 61.86 -0.73 -42.08
C ASN A 132 61.56 0.65 -42.65
N LEU A 133 60.72 0.74 -43.70
CA LEU A 133 60.28 2.03 -44.25
C LEU A 133 59.41 2.82 -43.25
N ARG A 134 58.49 2.14 -42.54
CA ARG A 134 57.71 2.75 -41.45
C ARG A 134 58.60 3.20 -40.29
N LYS A 135 59.60 2.39 -39.89
CA LYS A 135 60.57 2.77 -38.86
C LYS A 135 61.35 4.02 -39.26
N MET A 136 61.81 4.13 -40.51
CA MET A 136 62.50 5.31 -41.02
C MET A 136 61.62 6.57 -40.95
N ASN A 137 60.34 6.44 -41.28
CA ASN A 137 59.39 7.55 -41.21
C ASN A 137 59.12 7.99 -39.75
N VAL A 138 58.97 7.04 -38.82
CA VAL A 138 58.80 7.33 -37.39
C VAL A 138 60.06 7.99 -36.80
N VAL A 139 61.26 7.52 -37.17
CA VAL A 139 62.52 8.15 -36.74
C VAL A 139 62.60 9.59 -37.25
N LYS A 140 62.24 9.84 -38.51
CA LYS A 140 62.22 11.20 -39.07
C LYS A 140 61.18 12.11 -38.41
N GLN A 141 60.03 11.57 -37.99
CA GLN A 141 59.05 12.32 -37.20
C GLN A 141 59.55 12.59 -35.77
N LEU A 142 60.25 11.64 -35.15
CA LEU A 142 60.87 11.82 -33.83
C LEU A 142 61.97 12.89 -33.85
N ASP A 143 62.80 12.94 -34.89
CA ASP A 143 63.83 13.98 -35.03
C ASP A 143 63.21 15.38 -35.22
N ASN A 144 62.14 15.49 -36.01
CA ASN A 144 61.38 16.74 -36.14
C ASN A 144 60.70 17.17 -34.82
N LEU A 145 60.17 16.24 -34.04
CA LEU A 145 59.63 16.53 -32.71
C LEU A 145 60.73 16.97 -31.74
N ARG A 146 61.92 16.36 -31.84
CA ARG A 146 63.07 16.71 -31.00
C ARG A 146 63.61 18.11 -31.31
N GLU A 147 63.68 18.51 -32.57
CA GLU A 147 64.03 19.88 -32.94
C GLU A 147 62.97 20.90 -32.48
N ARG A 148 61.67 20.56 -32.54
CA ARG A 148 60.60 21.41 -32.02
C ARG A 148 60.70 21.61 -30.51
N ILE A 149 60.90 20.54 -29.74
CA ILE A 149 61.08 20.62 -28.28
C ILE A 149 62.31 21.47 -27.90
N ASN A 150 63.39 21.39 -28.67
CA ASN A 150 64.58 22.21 -28.46
C ASN A 150 64.37 23.69 -28.83
N LYS A 151 63.55 24.00 -29.85
CA LYS A 151 63.16 25.38 -30.23
C LYS A 151 62.09 25.99 -29.32
N GLU A 152 61.20 25.20 -28.74
CA GLU A 152 60.07 25.66 -27.89
C GLU A 152 60.46 25.93 -26.42
N GLY A 153 61.75 25.91 -26.05
CA GLY A 153 62.21 26.45 -24.77
C GLY A 153 61.86 25.64 -23.51
N ALA A 154 61.27 24.44 -23.66
CA ALA A 154 60.86 23.56 -22.55
C ALA A 154 62.02 23.17 -21.62
N ASN A 155 63.24 22.99 -22.16
CA ASN A 155 64.43 22.69 -21.34
C ASN A 155 64.83 23.85 -20.40
N SER A 156 64.61 25.10 -20.81
CA SER A 156 64.87 26.26 -19.95
C SER A 156 63.87 26.38 -18.80
N ALA A 157 62.61 25.99 -19.04
CA ALA A 157 61.57 25.95 -18.03
C ALA A 157 61.84 24.84 -16.99
N VAL A 158 62.26 23.67 -17.44
CA VAL A 158 62.63 22.55 -16.54
C VAL A 158 63.85 22.90 -15.69
N GLN A 159 64.88 23.55 -16.25
CA GLN A 159 66.04 24.01 -15.46
C GLN A 159 65.68 25.07 -14.41
N LYS A 160 64.78 26.02 -14.73
CA LYS A 160 64.25 26.98 -13.76
C LYS A 160 63.46 26.28 -12.65
N LEU A 161 62.69 25.24 -12.98
CA LEU A 161 61.93 24.46 -12.02
C LEU A 161 62.84 23.70 -11.06
N VAL A 162 63.93 23.10 -11.57
CA VAL A 162 64.93 22.38 -10.75
C VAL A 162 65.69 23.34 -9.82
N SER A 163 66.02 24.55 -10.30
CA SER A 163 66.59 25.61 -9.46
C SER A 163 65.63 26.02 -8.33
N LEU A 164 64.35 26.23 -8.63
CA LEU A 164 63.33 26.54 -7.61
C LEU A 164 63.14 25.39 -6.62
N MET A 165 63.16 24.14 -7.09
CA MET A 165 62.96 22.95 -6.25
C MET A 165 64.13 22.74 -5.27
N THR A 166 65.36 23.03 -5.71
CA THR A 166 66.56 22.96 -4.85
C THR A 166 66.59 24.08 -3.81
N SER A 167 66.21 25.32 -4.18
CA SER A 167 66.06 26.42 -3.23
C SER A 167 64.94 26.19 -2.21
N LEU A 168 63.79 25.66 -2.64
CA LEU A 168 62.69 25.30 -1.72
C LEU A 168 63.08 24.18 -0.76
N LYS A 169 63.85 23.19 -1.22
CA LYS A 169 64.32 22.10 -0.36
C LYS A 169 65.25 22.60 0.74
N SER A 170 66.21 23.46 0.40
CA SER A 170 67.10 24.10 1.38
C SER A 170 66.33 24.94 2.42
N ASN A 171 65.29 25.66 2.00
CA ASN A 171 64.44 26.44 2.91
C ASN A 171 63.62 25.53 3.85
N ARG A 172 63.08 24.41 3.35
CA ARG A 172 62.37 23.44 4.20
C ARG A 172 63.29 22.81 5.25
N ASP A 173 64.52 22.45 4.86
CA ASP A 173 65.47 21.83 5.78
C ASP A 173 65.90 22.82 6.89
N SER A 174 66.03 24.11 6.56
CA SER A 174 66.26 25.19 7.54
C SER A 174 65.09 25.34 8.52
N LYS A 175 63.84 25.39 8.01
CA LYS A 175 62.65 25.49 8.86
C LYS A 175 62.41 24.26 9.72
N HIS A 176 62.78 23.08 9.22
CA HIS A 176 62.70 21.85 9.99
C HIS A 176 63.63 21.91 11.21
N LEU A 177 64.86 22.38 11.04
CA LEU A 177 65.81 22.54 12.15
C LEU A 177 65.33 23.56 13.18
N GLU A 178 64.70 24.65 12.72
CA GLU A 178 64.13 25.69 13.59
C GLU A 178 62.93 25.15 14.40
N LEU A 179 61.98 24.47 13.75
CA LEU A 179 60.85 23.83 14.42
C LEU A 179 61.30 22.72 15.38
N GLN A 180 62.34 21.97 15.03
CA GLN A 180 62.90 20.93 15.90
C GLN A 180 63.57 21.52 17.15
N ALA A 181 64.18 22.71 17.04
CA ALA A 181 64.69 23.45 18.19
C ALA A 181 63.56 24.01 19.07
N GLU A 182 62.49 24.54 18.47
CA GLU A 182 61.27 24.98 19.20
C GLU A 182 60.58 23.83 19.92
N ILE A 183 60.47 22.66 19.29
CA ILE A 183 59.92 21.44 19.92
C ILE A 183 60.76 21.07 21.14
N GLY A 184 62.09 21.06 21.04
CA GLY A 184 62.97 20.79 22.19
C GLY A 184 62.93 21.86 23.29
N GLU A 185 62.52 23.09 22.98
CA GLU A 185 62.26 24.12 23.99
C GLU A 185 60.89 23.93 24.66
N LEU A 186 59.85 23.57 23.88
CA LEU A 186 58.52 23.25 24.39
C LEU A 186 58.53 21.99 25.25
N GLU A 187 59.28 20.96 24.86
CA GLU A 187 59.48 19.75 25.67
C GLU A 187 60.16 20.07 27.01
N ARG A 188 61.13 20.99 27.03
CA ARG A 188 61.75 21.46 28.29
C ARG A 188 60.79 22.29 29.15
N LYS A 189 59.90 23.07 28.53
CA LYS A 189 58.84 23.80 29.26
C LYS A 189 57.82 22.83 29.87
N ILE A 190 57.37 21.84 29.11
CA ILE A 190 56.46 20.79 29.59
C ILE A 190 57.11 19.98 30.72
N ALA A 191 58.40 19.67 30.62
CA ALA A 191 59.13 18.96 31.68
C ALA A 191 59.28 19.79 32.97
N ASN A 192 59.37 21.12 32.87
CA ASN A 192 59.49 22.01 34.03
C ASN A 192 58.12 22.38 34.66
N ASP A 193 57.01 22.27 33.91
CA ASP A 193 55.66 22.64 34.36
C ASP A 193 54.84 21.47 34.93
N CYS A 194 55.43 20.27 35.08
CA CYS A 194 54.73 19.05 35.55
C CYS A 194 54.36 19.06 37.05
N GLU A 195 54.70 20.10 37.81
CA GLU A 195 54.38 20.27 39.24
C GLU A 195 53.44 21.47 39.44
N ASN A 196 52.28 21.46 38.78
CA ASN A 196 51.24 22.47 39.02
C ASN A 196 49.89 21.76 39.21
N GLU A 197 49.61 21.32 40.45
CA GLU A 197 48.32 20.75 40.88
C GLU A 197 47.13 21.62 40.44
N ASN A 198 47.34 22.93 40.33
CA ASN A 198 46.33 23.91 39.92
C ASN A 198 45.71 23.65 38.52
N LEU A 199 46.48 23.15 37.54
CA LEU A 199 45.94 22.88 36.19
C LEU A 199 45.08 21.61 36.17
N SER A 200 45.48 20.60 36.94
CA SER A 200 44.74 19.35 37.12
C SER A 200 43.41 19.61 37.83
N ASP A 201 43.43 20.44 38.88
CA ASP A 201 42.24 20.83 39.63
C ASP A 201 41.26 21.67 38.81
N GLU A 202 41.73 22.60 38.00
CA GLU A 202 40.90 23.37 37.04
C GLU A 202 40.23 22.44 36.02
N LEU A 203 40.97 21.46 35.49
CA LEU A 203 40.45 20.48 34.54
C LEU A 203 39.42 19.56 35.21
N HIS A 204 39.69 19.06 36.42
CA HIS A 204 38.75 18.25 37.19
C HIS A 204 37.49 19.02 37.57
N HIS A 205 37.61 20.30 37.95
CA HIS A 205 36.46 21.16 38.19
C HIS A 205 35.62 21.32 36.92
N SER A 206 36.24 21.58 35.76
CA SER A 206 35.53 21.73 34.49
C SER A 206 34.80 20.44 34.09
N PHE A 207 35.42 19.28 34.33
CA PHE A 207 34.83 17.97 34.03
C PHE A 207 33.66 17.66 34.97
N SER A 208 33.80 17.98 36.26
CA SER A 208 32.73 17.87 37.25
C SER A 208 31.54 18.78 36.90
N GLU A 209 31.79 20.01 36.47
CA GLU A 209 30.76 20.94 36.01
C GLU A 209 30.04 20.43 34.76
N LEU A 210 30.78 19.81 33.82
CA LEU A 210 30.20 19.19 32.63
C LEU A 210 29.32 17.98 32.98
N ILE A 211 29.75 17.15 33.94
CA ILE A 211 28.97 16.01 34.45
C ILE A 211 27.68 16.49 35.11
N GLU A 212 27.74 17.54 35.94
CA GLU A 212 26.56 18.15 36.56
C GLU A 212 25.60 18.73 35.51
N LYS A 213 26.12 19.40 34.47
CA LYS A 213 25.31 19.86 33.33
C LYS A 213 24.64 18.69 32.60
N VAL A 214 25.36 17.60 32.36
CA VAL A 214 24.81 16.38 31.74
C VAL A 214 23.72 15.76 32.63
N ASN A 215 23.95 15.67 33.94
CA ASN A 215 22.96 15.14 34.89
C ASN A 215 21.72 16.03 34.97
N LEU A 216 21.89 17.35 34.93
CA LEU A 216 20.79 18.31 34.86
C LEU A 216 19.97 18.12 33.57
N MET A 217 20.63 18.01 32.42
CA MET A 217 19.96 17.76 31.13
C MET A 217 19.25 16.40 31.12
N LYS A 218 19.86 15.35 31.68
CA LYS A 218 19.19 14.04 31.86
C LYS A 218 17.94 14.15 32.74
N LYS A 219 17.99 14.95 33.80
CA LYS A 219 16.85 15.19 34.70
C LYS A 219 15.72 15.96 34.00
N GLN A 220 16.07 16.96 33.18
CA GLN A 220 15.11 17.69 32.33
C GLN A 220 14.48 16.78 31.28
N LEU A 221 15.28 15.94 30.61
CA LEU A 221 14.79 14.96 29.63
C LEU A 221 13.83 13.95 30.29
N ALA A 222 14.17 13.45 31.49
CA ALA A 222 13.29 12.58 32.25
C ALA A 222 11.99 13.26 32.69
N ALA A 223 12.03 14.56 33.01
CA ALA A 223 10.81 15.34 33.25
C ALA A 223 9.94 15.42 31.99
N ARG A 224 10.53 15.78 30.84
CA ARG A 224 9.81 15.85 29.54
C ARG A 224 9.22 14.50 29.12
N LEU A 225 9.93 13.40 29.31
CA LEU A 225 9.42 12.06 29.02
C LEU A 225 8.21 11.72 29.89
N ARG A 226 8.21 12.10 31.18
CA ARG A 226 7.04 11.94 32.05
C ARG A 226 5.86 12.78 31.57
N ASP A 227 6.11 14.02 31.15
CA ASP A 227 5.07 14.89 30.58
C ASP A 227 4.46 14.26 29.31
N ILE A 228 5.30 13.77 28.38
CA ILE A 228 4.86 13.09 27.15
C ILE A 228 4.04 11.82 27.48
N MET A 229 4.47 11.05 28.48
CA MET A 229 3.73 9.87 28.93
C MET A 229 2.40 10.23 29.61
N ALA A 230 2.29 11.39 30.26
CA ALA A 230 1.02 11.87 30.80
C ALA A 230 0.06 12.19 29.66
N VAL A 231 0.51 12.97 28.66
CA VAL A 231 -0.30 13.31 27.48
C VAL A 231 -0.71 12.05 26.68
N ARG A 232 0.19 11.06 26.52
CA ARG A 232 -0.16 9.80 25.86
C ARG A 232 -1.28 9.05 26.58
N ARG A 233 -1.26 9.01 27.92
CA ARG A 233 -2.35 8.39 28.68
C ARG A 233 -3.67 9.13 28.48
N GLU A 234 -3.65 10.46 28.48
CA GLU A 234 -4.84 11.27 28.19
C GLU A 234 -5.37 11.01 26.76
N ILE A 235 -4.48 10.74 25.79
CA ILE A 235 -4.87 10.36 24.43
C ILE A 235 -5.44 8.95 24.37
N ASP A 236 -4.84 8.00 25.10
CA ASP A 236 -5.32 6.61 25.16
C ASP A 236 -6.68 6.51 25.89
N ASP A 237 -7.00 7.46 26.76
CA ASP A 237 -8.32 7.57 27.42
C ASP A 237 -9.43 8.05 26.46
N LEU A 238 -9.08 8.59 25.28
CA LEU A 238 -10.06 8.97 24.26
C LEU A 238 -10.44 7.74 23.41
N PRO A 239 -11.74 7.58 23.08
CA PRO A 239 -12.17 6.49 22.22
C PRO A 239 -11.47 6.54 20.87
N CYS A 240 -10.94 5.41 20.44
CA CYS A 240 -10.33 5.29 19.12
C CYS A 240 -11.40 5.28 18.02
N GLN A 241 -10.97 5.50 16.76
CA GLN A 241 -11.89 5.54 15.61
C GLN A 241 -12.77 4.28 15.50
N SER A 242 -12.24 3.11 15.83
CA SER A 242 -13.01 1.86 15.85
C SER A 242 -14.06 1.82 16.96
N GLU A 243 -13.77 2.38 18.14
CA GLU A 243 -14.75 2.47 19.24
C GLU A 243 -15.88 3.45 18.88
N PHE A 244 -15.56 4.59 18.26
CA PHE A 244 -16.58 5.50 17.74
C PHE A 244 -17.54 4.81 16.76
N ILE A 245 -16.99 4.04 15.81
CA ILE A 245 -17.81 3.28 14.86
C ILE A 245 -18.66 2.23 15.58
N GLN A 246 -18.10 1.54 16.58
CA GLN A 246 -18.86 0.59 17.40
C GLN A 246 -20.01 1.26 18.16
N TYR A 247 -19.76 2.43 18.76
CA TYR A 247 -20.79 3.21 19.44
C TYR A 247 -21.87 3.70 18.47
N GLU A 248 -21.49 4.18 17.28
CA GLU A 248 -22.43 4.59 16.24
C GLU A 248 -23.36 3.43 15.82
N CYS A 249 -22.77 2.26 15.54
CA CYS A 249 -23.53 1.05 15.24
C CYS A 249 -24.46 0.68 16.41
N ARG A 250 -23.95 0.68 17.64
CA ARG A 250 -24.73 0.33 18.83
C ARG A 250 -25.88 1.29 19.10
N LEU A 251 -25.66 2.59 18.92
CA LEU A 251 -26.69 3.61 19.04
C LEU A 251 -27.76 3.46 17.96
N SER A 252 -27.34 3.14 16.72
CA SER A 252 -28.26 2.89 15.61
C SER A 252 -29.13 1.65 15.86
N GLU A 253 -28.55 0.56 16.37
CA GLU A 253 -29.29 -0.63 16.80
C GLU A 253 -30.29 -0.31 17.90
N LEU A 254 -29.84 0.41 18.94
CA LEU A 254 -30.69 0.79 20.06
C LEU A 254 -31.86 1.66 19.58
N TYR A 255 -31.60 2.60 18.69
CA TYR A 255 -32.63 3.46 18.10
C TYR A 255 -33.66 2.63 17.32
N ALA A 256 -33.22 1.66 16.53
CA ALA A 256 -34.11 0.74 15.82
C ALA A 256 -34.97 -0.09 16.78
N GLN A 257 -34.40 -0.56 17.90
CA GLN A 257 -35.15 -1.29 18.94
C GLN A 257 -36.19 -0.40 19.62
N ILE A 258 -35.81 0.82 20.03
CA ILE A 258 -36.72 1.80 20.64
C ILE A 258 -37.87 2.12 19.68
N GLN A 259 -37.56 2.38 18.40
CA GLN A 259 -38.57 2.66 17.39
C GLN A 259 -39.50 1.45 17.17
N GLY A 260 -38.95 0.23 17.17
CA GLY A 260 -39.71 -1.01 17.10
C GLY A 260 -40.70 -1.16 18.26
N LYS A 261 -40.22 -0.96 19.51
CA LYS A 261 -41.06 -0.96 20.71
C LYS A 261 -42.12 0.13 20.67
N HIS A 262 -41.78 1.34 20.23
CA HIS A 262 -42.74 2.41 20.11
C HIS A 262 -43.86 2.08 19.12
N ARG A 263 -43.52 1.51 17.95
CA ARG A 263 -44.52 1.04 16.97
C ARG A 263 -45.40 -0.05 17.56
N GLN A 264 -44.83 -1.00 18.29
CA GLN A 264 -45.58 -2.07 18.95
C GLN A 264 -46.57 -1.51 20.00
N THR A 265 -46.12 -0.58 20.84
CA THR A 265 -46.97 0.10 21.82
C THR A 265 -48.12 0.83 21.14
N ARG A 266 -47.87 1.59 20.07
CA ARG A 266 -48.94 2.27 19.31
C ARG A 266 -49.95 1.27 18.75
N LYS A 267 -49.50 0.13 18.22
CA LYS A 267 -50.41 -0.93 17.74
C LYS A 267 -51.30 -1.46 18.87
N TYR A 268 -50.73 -1.76 20.04
CA TYR A 268 -51.52 -2.24 21.17
C TYR A 268 -52.56 -1.23 21.64
N TYR A 269 -52.20 0.05 21.76
CA TYR A 269 -53.15 1.10 22.14
C TYR A 269 -54.24 1.29 21.08
N ALA A 270 -53.88 1.27 19.80
CA ALA A 270 -54.87 1.37 18.72
C ALA A 270 -55.87 0.20 18.75
N THR A 271 -55.38 -1.04 18.90
CA THR A 271 -56.25 -2.22 19.04
C THR A 271 -57.11 -2.14 20.30
N TYR A 272 -56.54 -1.73 21.43
CA TYR A 272 -57.27 -1.57 22.68
C TYR A 272 -58.40 -0.55 22.56
N ASN A 273 -58.11 0.63 21.99
CA ASN A 273 -59.11 1.67 21.79
C ASN A 273 -60.24 1.21 20.85
N ALA A 274 -59.89 0.54 19.75
CA ALA A 274 -60.88 -0.02 18.83
C ALA A 274 -61.79 -1.07 19.52
N LEU A 275 -61.20 -1.98 20.31
CA LEU A 275 -61.97 -2.96 21.08
C LEU A 275 -62.84 -2.31 22.16
N LEU A 276 -62.35 -1.24 22.80
CA LEU A 276 -63.11 -0.47 23.78
C LEU A 276 -64.32 0.21 23.13
N GLU A 277 -64.14 0.84 21.97
CA GLU A 277 -65.24 1.43 21.20
C GLU A 277 -66.28 0.39 20.78
N ILE A 278 -65.84 -0.78 20.29
CA ILE A 278 -66.73 -1.89 19.95
C ILE A 278 -67.52 -2.34 21.19
N LYS A 279 -66.85 -2.54 22.33
CA LYS A 279 -67.49 -2.90 23.60
C LYS A 279 -68.56 -1.88 24.00
N GLU A 280 -68.24 -0.59 23.92
CA GLU A 280 -69.21 0.47 24.25
C GLU A 280 -70.42 0.48 23.31
N LEU A 281 -70.21 0.24 22.01
CA LEU A 281 -71.30 0.13 21.04
C LEU A 281 -72.17 -1.09 21.32
N MET A 282 -71.59 -2.25 21.63
CA MET A 282 -72.32 -3.46 22.00
C MET A 282 -73.13 -3.27 23.29
N LEU A 283 -72.60 -2.55 24.29
CA LEU A 283 -73.35 -2.21 25.51
C LEU A 283 -74.53 -1.29 25.21
N LYS A 284 -74.36 -0.31 24.31
CA LYS A 284 -75.44 0.58 23.85
C LYS A 284 -76.53 -0.22 23.12
N GLU A 285 -76.15 -1.16 22.25
CA GLU A 285 -77.09 -2.05 21.57
C GLU A 285 -77.86 -2.93 22.56
N THR A 286 -77.18 -3.51 23.54
CA THR A 286 -77.81 -4.33 24.59
C THR A 286 -78.82 -3.51 25.41
N SER A 287 -78.44 -2.29 25.80
CA SER A 287 -79.33 -1.37 26.51
C SER A 287 -80.55 -0.98 25.66
N LEU A 288 -80.34 -0.73 24.36
CA LEU A 288 -81.41 -0.41 23.43
C LEU A 288 -82.38 -1.59 23.27
N LEU A 289 -81.88 -2.80 23.06
CA LEU A 289 -82.70 -4.01 22.94
C LEU A 289 -83.52 -4.26 24.21
N ASN A 290 -82.92 -4.12 25.39
CA ASN A 290 -83.64 -4.24 26.66
C ASN A 290 -84.75 -3.18 26.80
N SER A 291 -84.49 -1.94 26.36
CA SER A 291 -85.48 -0.87 26.34
C SER A 291 -86.65 -1.19 25.41
N ILE A 292 -86.37 -1.68 24.20
CA ILE A 292 -87.38 -2.10 23.23
C ILE A 292 -88.24 -3.23 23.81
N ILE A 293 -87.62 -4.27 24.37
CA ILE A 293 -88.34 -5.41 24.95
C ILE A 293 -89.27 -4.97 26.09
N SER A 294 -88.80 -4.10 26.99
CA SER A 294 -89.60 -3.57 28.10
C SER A 294 -90.80 -2.75 27.63
N GLN A 295 -90.61 -1.91 26.62
CA GLN A 295 -91.67 -1.06 26.07
C GLN A 295 -92.63 -1.82 25.14
N PHE A 296 -92.22 -2.97 24.61
CA PHE A 296 -92.96 -3.71 23.58
C PHE A 296 -94.38 -4.08 24.01
N GLN A 297 -94.54 -4.71 25.19
CA GLN A 297 -95.86 -5.17 25.65
C GLN A 297 -96.83 -4.01 25.91
N GLN A 298 -96.34 -2.91 26.48
CA GLN A 298 -97.16 -1.73 26.76
C GLN A 298 -97.57 -1.02 25.47
N ALA A 299 -96.64 -0.86 24.52
CA ALA A 299 -96.91 -0.22 23.25
C ALA A 299 -97.89 -1.03 22.37
N PHE A 300 -97.84 -2.36 22.41
CA PHE A 300 -98.73 -3.21 21.61
C PHE A 300 -100.20 -3.22 22.07
N SER A 301 -100.44 -2.94 23.36
CA SER A 301 -101.77 -2.95 23.96
C SER A 301 -102.73 -1.90 23.37
N SER A 302 -102.22 -0.86 22.69
CA SER A 302 -103.02 0.20 22.09
C SER A 302 -102.53 0.57 20.67
N THR A 303 -103.45 1.04 19.82
CA THR A 303 -103.11 1.49 18.46
C THR A 303 -102.19 2.71 18.46
N ASP A 304 -102.42 3.66 19.37
CA ASP A 304 -101.57 4.84 19.56
C ASP A 304 -100.15 4.47 20.04
N GLY A 305 -100.04 3.51 20.97
CA GLY A 305 -98.77 2.96 21.43
C GLY A 305 -97.96 2.30 20.30
N ARG A 306 -98.62 1.57 19.40
CA ARG A 306 -97.97 0.98 18.22
C ARG A 306 -97.40 2.05 17.28
N ILE A 307 -98.15 3.12 17.01
CA ILE A 307 -97.68 4.22 16.16
C ILE A 307 -96.46 4.92 16.79
N LYS A 308 -96.51 5.18 18.11
CA LYS A 308 -95.38 5.79 18.85
C LYS A 308 -94.12 4.92 18.83
N LEU A 309 -94.27 3.60 18.98
CA LEU A 309 -93.15 2.66 18.90
C LEU A 309 -92.50 2.68 17.52
N VAL A 310 -93.30 2.68 16.45
CA VAL A 310 -92.80 2.77 15.07
C VAL A 310 -92.03 4.06 14.85
N HIS A 311 -92.58 5.21 15.27
CA HIS A 311 -91.88 6.50 15.12
C HIS A 311 -90.56 6.56 15.90
N SER A 312 -90.52 5.97 17.11
CA SER A 312 -89.30 5.83 17.90
C SER A 312 -88.24 4.98 17.18
N MET A 313 -88.63 3.83 16.65
CA MET A 313 -87.75 2.94 15.88
C MET A 313 -87.22 3.63 14.61
N GLU A 314 -88.07 4.34 13.87
CA GLU A 314 -87.65 5.15 12.71
C GLU A 314 -86.60 6.20 13.09
N GLY A 315 -86.81 6.89 14.22
CA GLY A 315 -85.85 7.86 14.77
C GLY A 315 -84.50 7.24 15.12
N ILE A 316 -84.50 6.07 15.76
CA ILE A 316 -83.27 5.33 16.12
C ILE A 316 -82.51 4.90 14.86
N VAL A 317 -83.21 4.33 13.87
CA VAL A 317 -82.60 3.90 12.60
C VAL A 317 -81.99 5.10 11.88
N LYS A 318 -82.73 6.21 11.77
CA LYS A 318 -82.23 7.45 11.15
C LYS A 318 -81.01 8.01 11.87
N GLY A 319 -81.03 8.06 13.21
CA GLY A 319 -79.88 8.51 14.00
C GLY A 319 -78.65 7.61 13.85
N SER A 320 -78.87 6.29 13.76
CA SER A 320 -77.79 5.32 13.54
C SER A 320 -77.18 5.45 12.14
N GLN A 321 -78.02 5.64 11.13
CA GLN A 321 -77.59 5.89 9.75
C GLN A 321 -76.75 7.17 9.63
N GLN A 322 -77.19 8.28 10.23
CA GLN A 322 -76.43 9.54 10.24
C GLN A 322 -75.07 9.39 10.93
N LYS A 323 -75.00 8.63 12.03
CA LYS A 323 -73.75 8.36 12.73
C LYS A 323 -72.79 7.53 11.87
N LEU A 324 -73.31 6.53 11.16
CA LEU A 324 -72.55 5.69 10.25
C LEU A 324 -71.94 6.53 9.12
N GLU A 325 -72.74 7.37 8.47
CA GLU A 325 -72.26 8.28 7.41
C GLU A 325 -71.14 9.20 7.91
N ARG A 326 -71.26 9.77 9.12
CA ARG A 326 -70.21 10.61 9.71
C ARG A 326 -68.90 9.85 9.92
N VAL A 327 -68.97 8.60 10.37
CA VAL A 327 -67.79 7.75 10.56
C VAL A 327 -67.17 7.37 9.21
N GLN A 328 -67.99 7.07 8.20
CA GLN A 328 -67.51 6.75 6.85
C GLN A 328 -66.79 7.93 6.20
N LEU A 329 -67.30 9.15 6.33
CA LEU A 329 -66.62 10.36 5.84
C LEU A 329 -65.28 10.57 6.53
N GLY A 330 -65.22 10.39 7.86
CA GLY A 330 -63.94 10.46 8.59
C GLY A 330 -62.93 9.41 8.15
N LEU A 331 -63.39 8.18 7.88
CA LEU A 331 -62.53 7.12 7.36
C LEU A 331 -61.94 7.48 6.00
N GLN A 332 -62.74 8.02 5.07
CA GLN A 332 -62.27 8.43 3.75
C GLN A 332 -61.20 9.53 3.83
N GLU A 333 -61.35 10.50 4.74
CA GLU A 333 -60.35 11.55 4.94
C GLU A 333 -59.02 10.98 5.47
N GLU A 334 -59.08 10.12 6.50
CA GLU A 334 -57.89 9.45 7.03
C GLU A 334 -57.21 8.55 5.99
N GLU A 335 -57.98 7.88 5.13
CA GLU A 335 -57.43 7.12 4.00
C GLU A 335 -56.68 8.00 3.01
N ARG A 336 -57.21 9.19 2.68
CA ARG A 336 -56.49 10.14 1.82
C ARG A 336 -55.20 10.63 2.46
N ILE A 337 -55.23 10.96 3.76
CA ILE A 337 -54.04 11.39 4.50
C ILE A 337 -52.99 10.27 4.52
N ARG A 338 -53.41 9.03 4.76
CA ARG A 338 -52.53 7.85 4.74
C ARG A 338 -51.88 7.67 3.36
N ASP A 339 -52.66 7.79 2.30
CA ASP A 339 -52.17 7.57 0.93
C ASP A 339 -51.20 8.69 0.52
N ASP A 340 -51.51 9.95 0.84
CA ASP A 340 -50.59 11.08 0.65
C ASP A 340 -49.26 10.89 1.42
N LEU A 341 -49.33 10.47 2.69
CA LEU A 341 -48.12 10.18 3.48
C LEU A 341 -47.30 9.03 2.88
N LYS A 342 -47.97 8.00 2.36
CA LYS A 342 -47.33 6.86 1.71
C LYS A 342 -46.59 7.27 0.44
N ASP A 343 -47.18 8.15 -0.37
CA ASP A 343 -46.58 8.66 -1.59
C ASP A 343 -45.38 9.59 -1.30
N ARG A 344 -45.51 10.46 -0.30
CA ARG A 344 -44.39 11.29 0.18
C ARG A 344 -43.23 10.42 0.70
N TYR A 345 -43.52 9.37 1.47
CA TYR A 345 -42.51 8.42 1.94
C TYR A 345 -41.84 7.67 0.78
N ALA A 346 -42.61 7.22 -0.22
CA ALA A 346 -42.07 6.56 -1.39
C ALA A 346 -41.12 7.48 -2.18
N THR A 347 -41.49 8.74 -2.33
CA THR A 347 -40.66 9.77 -2.99
C THR A 347 -39.35 10.01 -2.24
N ALA A 348 -39.41 10.27 -0.93
CA ALA A 348 -38.21 10.49 -0.12
C ALA A 348 -37.28 9.26 -0.10
N ASN A 349 -37.83 8.04 -0.07
CA ASN A 349 -37.04 6.82 -0.16
C ASN A 349 -36.37 6.68 -1.54
N GLY A 350 -37.04 7.10 -2.62
CA GLY A 350 -36.46 7.20 -3.96
C GLY A 350 -35.27 8.15 -4.00
N GLU A 351 -35.39 9.34 -3.40
CA GLU A 351 -34.32 10.33 -3.28
C GLU A 351 -33.14 9.79 -2.45
N GLN A 352 -33.40 9.16 -1.30
CA GLN A 352 -32.37 8.53 -0.47
C GLN A 352 -31.56 7.48 -1.27
N ARG A 353 -32.24 6.61 -2.02
CA ARG A 353 -31.58 5.62 -2.87
C ARG A 353 -30.71 6.29 -3.93
N ARG A 354 -31.21 7.37 -4.57
CA ARG A 354 -30.46 8.14 -5.55
C ARG A 354 -29.20 8.75 -4.94
N CYS A 355 -29.30 9.38 -3.76
CA CYS A 355 -28.17 9.94 -3.03
C CYS A 355 -27.13 8.86 -2.71
N TYR A 356 -27.57 7.69 -2.22
CA TYR A 356 -26.68 6.57 -1.95
C TYR A 356 -25.95 6.07 -3.22
N SER A 357 -26.67 5.94 -4.34
CA SER A 357 -26.06 5.57 -5.63
C SER A 357 -25.02 6.60 -6.08
N LEU A 358 -25.30 7.89 -5.96
CA LEU A 358 -24.35 8.97 -6.29
C LEU A 358 -23.11 8.91 -5.40
N LEU A 359 -23.28 8.71 -4.09
CA LEU A 359 -22.18 8.64 -3.14
C LEU A 359 -21.27 7.42 -3.41
N LYS A 360 -21.88 6.28 -3.76
CA LYS A 360 -21.13 5.08 -4.17
C LYS A 360 -20.37 5.30 -5.49
N ALA A 361 -20.98 5.97 -6.46
CA ALA A 361 -20.30 6.34 -7.71
C ALA A 361 -19.13 7.30 -7.46
N PHE A 362 -19.33 8.32 -6.61
CA PHE A 362 -18.30 9.25 -6.20
C PHE A 362 -17.14 8.54 -5.51
N GLN A 363 -17.41 7.64 -4.56
CA GLN A 363 -16.37 6.85 -3.89
C GLN A 363 -15.56 5.98 -4.87
N ALA A 364 -16.22 5.43 -5.90
CA ALA A 364 -15.53 4.69 -6.95
C ALA A 364 -14.60 5.58 -7.79
N GLU A 365 -15.03 6.80 -8.12
CA GLU A 365 -14.18 7.78 -8.82
C GLU A 365 -12.99 8.25 -7.97
N PHE A 366 -13.17 8.43 -6.65
CA PHE A 366 -12.06 8.72 -5.73
C PHE A 366 -11.03 7.58 -5.72
N ALA A 367 -11.50 6.33 -5.62
CA ALA A 367 -10.61 5.18 -5.68
C ALA A 367 -9.85 5.09 -7.01
N LYS A 368 -10.47 5.47 -8.13
CA LYS A 368 -9.78 5.58 -9.43
C LYS A 368 -8.74 6.71 -9.43
N ASN A 369 -9.09 7.89 -8.94
CA ASN A 369 -8.19 9.06 -8.91
C ASN A 369 -6.96 8.83 -8.01
N GLU A 370 -7.16 8.20 -6.84
CA GLU A 370 -6.08 7.74 -5.96
C GLU A 370 -5.11 6.80 -6.68
N ARG A 371 -5.64 5.85 -7.47
CA ARG A 371 -4.83 4.94 -8.30
C ARG A 371 -4.03 5.71 -9.36
N PHE A 372 -4.65 6.68 -10.04
CA PHE A 372 -3.94 7.51 -11.03
C PHE A 372 -2.85 8.39 -10.40
N ARG A 373 -3.11 8.98 -9.23
CA ARG A 373 -2.08 9.74 -8.48
C ARG A 373 -0.92 8.86 -8.06
N SER A 374 -1.21 7.64 -7.61
CA SER A 374 -0.18 6.66 -7.25
C SER A 374 0.66 6.21 -8.44
N GLN A 375 0.10 6.27 -9.67
CA GLN A 375 0.81 5.96 -10.91
C GLN A 375 1.65 7.13 -11.45
N ASN A 376 1.20 8.38 -11.27
CA ASN A 376 1.91 9.58 -11.71
C ASN A 376 3.01 10.07 -10.75
N SER A 377 3.10 9.49 -9.54
CA SER A 377 4.13 9.82 -8.55
C SER A 377 5.35 8.88 -8.59
N LYS A 378 5.37 7.92 -9.53
CA LYS A 378 6.56 7.18 -9.95
C LYS A 378 7.04 7.78 -11.27
#